data_AF-A0A969BV40-F1
#
_entry.id   AF-A0A969BV40-F1
#
_cell.length_a   1.000
_cell.length_b   1.000
_cell.length_c   1.000
_cell.angle_alpha   90.00
_cell.angle_beta   90.00
_cell.angle_gamma   90.00
#
_symmetry.space_group_name_H-M   'P 1'
#
loop_
_entity.id
_entity.type
_entity.pdbx_description
1 polymer ?
#
loop_
_entity_poly.entity_id
_entity_poly.type
_entity_poly.pdbx_seq_one_letter_code
_entity_poly.pdbx_strand_id
1 'polypeptide(L)'
;MAARRFGIKDGLSLYAYIDEAQKLVATPLDKLMSEIRKYGVHLTIANQFLDQFEKPTLAAIVGNTGATISFQIGVNDADCLHSYFESEVTHEELIKLDRFRAAVKMRVNGQNQPAFKMQTLPPVEIASGVDEREARIRARSRELYTPKSREEVMEWLKKRYPRKSFDAPKPSGETKKGGSGQDWVVKP
;
A
#
# COMPACT_ATOMS: atom_id res chain seq x y z
N MET A 1 -22.83 13.91 11.67
CA MET A 1 -23.06 13.64 10.23
C MET A 1 -23.05 12.13 10.02
N ALA A 2 -24.18 11.55 9.63
CA ALA A 2 -24.30 10.12 9.36
C ALA A 2 -23.73 9.81 7.96
N ALA A 3 -22.57 9.15 7.91
CA ALA A 3 -22.06 8.61 6.66
C ALA A 3 -22.95 7.41 6.27
N ARG A 4 -23.75 7.59 5.22
CA ARG A 4 -24.48 6.49 4.56
C ARG A 4 -23.47 5.40 4.16
N ARG A 5 -23.59 4.23 4.78
CA ARG A 5 -22.90 2.98 4.39
C ARG A 5 -23.26 2.65 2.95
N PHE A 6 -22.34 2.88 2.03
CA PHE A 6 -22.48 2.42 0.65
C PHE A 6 -22.14 0.92 0.57
N GLY A 7 -23.13 0.10 0.23
CA GLY A 7 -22.94 -1.13 -0.52
C GLY A 7 -22.38 -2.37 0.19
N ILE A 8 -21.94 -2.27 1.44
CA ILE A 8 -21.63 -3.43 2.27
C ILE A 8 -22.80 -3.65 3.23
N LYS A 9 -23.41 -4.86 3.24
CA LYS A 9 -24.49 -5.22 4.17
C LYS A 9 -24.12 -4.73 5.58
N ASP A 10 -25.07 -4.12 6.28
CA ASP A 10 -24.85 -3.65 7.66
C ASP A 10 -24.17 -4.74 8.49
N GLY A 11 -22.92 -4.48 8.91
CA GLY A 11 -22.12 -5.39 9.73
C GLY A 11 -20.99 -6.15 9.03
N LEU A 12 -20.82 -6.06 7.70
CA LEU A 12 -19.66 -6.66 7.05
C LEU A 12 -18.45 -5.71 7.08
N SER A 13 -17.39 -6.11 7.79
CA SER A 13 -16.06 -5.52 7.69
C SER A 13 -15.25 -6.28 6.63
N LEU A 14 -14.71 -5.56 5.64
CA LEU A 14 -13.79 -6.16 4.66
C LEU A 14 -12.36 -5.98 5.16
N TYR A 15 -11.59 -7.07 5.24
CA TYR A 15 -10.16 -7.03 5.58
C TYR A 15 -9.33 -7.26 4.33
N ALA A 16 -8.49 -6.28 3.99
CA ALA A 16 -7.58 -6.34 2.86
C ALA A 16 -6.14 -6.37 3.38
N TYR A 17 -5.38 -7.35 2.89
CA TYR A 17 -3.96 -7.49 3.18
C TYR A 17 -3.20 -7.27 1.88
N ILE A 18 -2.32 -6.29 1.88
CA ILE A 18 -1.50 -5.91 0.74
C ILE A 18 -0.05 -6.11 1.15
N ASP A 19 0.55 -7.12 0.56
CA ASP A 19 1.99 -7.33 0.65
C ASP A 19 2.68 -6.66 -0.54
N GLU A 20 3.90 -6.16 -0.32
CA GLU A 20 4.67 -5.40 -1.31
C GLU A 20 3.86 -4.24 -1.93
N ALA A 21 3.28 -3.38 -1.09
CA ALA A 21 2.36 -2.34 -1.53
C ALA A 21 2.98 -1.27 -2.42
N GLN A 22 4.30 -1.15 -2.47
CA GLN A 22 4.98 -0.38 -3.52
C GLN A 22 4.61 -0.84 -4.94
N LYS A 23 4.20 -2.10 -5.11
CA LYS A 23 3.76 -2.64 -6.41
C LYS A 23 2.42 -2.07 -6.85
N LEU A 24 1.70 -1.37 -5.98
CA LEU A 24 0.49 -0.63 -6.32
C LEU A 24 0.81 0.75 -6.90
N VAL A 25 1.67 0.77 -7.92
CA VAL A 25 2.22 1.99 -8.56
C VAL A 25 1.12 2.90 -9.14
N ALA A 26 -0.06 2.34 -9.47
CA ALA A 26 -1.14 3.07 -10.14
C ALA A 26 -2.18 3.70 -9.19
N THR A 27 -2.08 3.51 -7.87
CA THR A 27 -3.11 3.96 -6.93
C THR A 27 -2.63 5.15 -6.10
N PRO A 28 -3.36 6.27 -6.03
CA PRO A 28 -3.11 7.33 -5.06
C PRO A 28 -3.42 6.81 -3.66
N LEU A 29 -2.42 6.18 -3.04
CA LEU A 29 -2.57 5.49 -1.76
C LEU A 29 -2.93 6.46 -0.63
N ASP A 30 -2.50 7.71 -0.72
CA ASP A 30 -2.91 8.82 0.15
C ASP A 30 -4.44 9.04 0.17
N LYS A 31 -5.06 9.07 -1.02
CA LYS A 31 -6.51 9.22 -1.17
C LYS A 31 -7.23 7.96 -0.70
N LEU A 32 -6.71 6.79 -1.06
CA LEU A 32 -7.26 5.52 -0.62
C LEU A 32 -7.31 5.46 0.91
N MET A 33 -6.19 5.73 1.59
CA MET A 33 -6.04 5.72 3.05
C MET A 33 -6.97 6.71 3.76
N SER A 34 -7.31 7.82 3.10
CA SER A 34 -8.22 8.83 3.65
C SER A 34 -9.70 8.46 3.49
N GLU A 35 -10.07 7.62 2.52
CA GLU A 35 -11.46 7.31 2.19
C GLU A 35 -11.94 5.94 2.66
N ILE A 36 -11.05 4.96 2.74
CA ILE A 36 -11.29 3.58 3.17
C ILE A 36 -12.21 3.44 4.39
N ARG A 37 -12.06 4.31 5.40
CA ARG A 37 -12.87 4.27 6.62
C ARG A 37 -14.38 4.41 6.36
N LYS A 38 -14.77 5.14 5.31
CA LYS A 38 -16.18 5.33 4.92
C LYS A 38 -16.83 4.04 4.41
N TYR A 39 -16.01 3.11 3.93
CA TYR A 39 -16.43 1.86 3.30
C TYR A 39 -16.33 0.65 4.22
N GLY A 40 -15.97 0.80 5.50
CA GLY A 40 -15.81 -0.34 6.42
C GLY A 40 -14.72 -1.32 6.00
N VAL A 41 -13.73 -0.85 5.23
CA VAL A 41 -12.56 -1.65 4.85
C VAL A 41 -11.46 -1.42 5.90
N HIS A 42 -10.84 -2.51 6.32
CA HIS A 42 -9.67 -2.55 7.17
C HIS A 42 -8.49 -2.96 6.30
N LEU A 43 -7.45 -2.12 6.24
CA LEU A 43 -6.33 -2.34 5.35
C LEU A 43 -5.05 -2.56 6.17
N THR A 44 -4.38 -3.67 5.89
CA THR A 44 -3.05 -3.99 6.38
C THR A 44 -2.09 -3.95 5.21
N ILE A 45 -1.04 -3.15 5.33
CA ILE A 45 -0.03 -2.93 4.30
C ILE A 45 1.32 -3.40 4.87
N ALA A 46 2.05 -4.20 4.11
CA ALA A 46 3.40 -4.65 4.44
C ALA A 46 4.36 -4.26 3.30
N ASN A 47 5.55 -3.76 3.67
CA ASN A 47 6.62 -3.36 2.75
C ASN A 47 7.98 -3.59 3.41
N GLN A 48 9.00 -3.82 2.59
CA GLN A 48 10.38 -4.03 3.07
C GLN A 48 11.18 -2.72 3.18
N PHE A 49 10.97 -1.78 2.26
CA PHE A 49 11.72 -0.53 2.19
C PHE A 49 10.75 0.65 2.04
N LEU A 50 11.00 1.75 2.77
CA LEU A 50 10.13 2.92 2.72
C LEU A 50 10.51 3.90 1.60
N ASP A 51 11.75 3.82 1.12
CA ASP A 51 12.27 4.63 0.00
C ASP A 51 11.54 4.39 -1.32
N GLN A 52 10.79 3.28 -1.42
CA GLN A 52 9.92 2.94 -2.54
C GLN A 52 8.63 3.78 -2.56
N PHE A 53 8.31 4.48 -1.47
CA PHE A 53 7.20 5.44 -1.43
C PHE A 53 7.70 6.86 -1.57
N GLU A 54 6.99 7.66 -2.36
CA GLU A 54 7.18 9.11 -2.32
C GLU A 54 6.85 9.65 -0.92
N LYS A 55 7.61 10.65 -0.45
CA LYS A 55 7.46 11.23 0.90
C LYS A 55 6.01 11.62 1.26
N PRO A 56 5.21 12.25 0.37
CA PRO A 56 3.82 12.59 0.70
C PRO A 56 2.95 11.35 0.93
N THR A 57 3.18 10.29 0.14
CA THR A 57 2.49 9.01 0.26
C THR A 57 2.83 8.33 1.58
N LEU A 58 4.12 8.27 1.93
CA LEU A 58 4.56 7.71 3.21
C LEU A 58 3.93 8.45 4.40
N ALA A 59 3.96 9.79 4.38
CA ALA A 59 3.34 10.62 5.41
C ALA A 59 1.82 10.36 5.51
N ALA A 60 1.14 10.22 4.38
CA ALA A 60 -0.29 9.92 4.35
C ALA A 60 -0.62 8.52 4.89
N ILE A 61 0.21 7.50 4.59
CA ILE A 61 0.04 6.15 5.16
C ILE A 61 0.21 6.23 6.68
N VAL A 62 1.36 6.70 7.15
CA VAL A 62 1.74 6.71 8.57
C VAL A 62 0.79 7.60 9.41
N GLY A 63 0.30 8.70 8.84
CA GLY A 63 -0.66 9.59 9.51
C GLY A 63 -2.08 9.01 9.61
N ASN A 64 -2.47 8.09 8.72
CA ASN A 64 -3.81 7.51 8.68
C ASN A 64 -3.88 6.09 9.25
N THR A 65 -2.75 5.42 9.50
CA THR A 65 -2.72 4.11 10.14
C THR A 65 -3.11 4.19 11.61
N GLY A 66 -3.93 3.23 12.05
CA GLY A 66 -4.30 3.09 13.47
C GLY A 66 -3.23 2.37 14.29
N ALA A 67 -2.40 1.57 13.63
CA ALA A 67 -1.26 0.89 14.22
C ALA A 67 -0.15 0.75 13.17
N THR A 68 1.08 0.97 13.59
CA THR A 68 2.30 0.76 12.82
C THR A 68 3.18 -0.20 13.59
N ILE A 69 3.66 -1.23 12.90
CA ILE A 69 4.53 -2.27 13.44
C ILE A 69 5.79 -2.26 12.58
N SER A 70 6.94 -1.98 13.19
CA SER A 70 8.25 -2.00 12.53
C SER A 70 9.09 -3.11 13.11
N PHE A 71 9.55 -4.03 12.26
CA PHE A 71 10.64 -4.92 12.61
C PHE A 71 11.98 -4.18 12.48
N GLN A 72 13.09 -4.92 12.52
CA GLN A 72 14.40 -4.37 12.18
C GLN A 72 14.36 -3.72 10.80
N ILE A 73 14.81 -2.47 10.72
CA ILE A 73 14.87 -1.68 9.48
C ILE A 73 16.28 -1.15 9.24
N GLY A 74 16.54 -0.68 8.02
CA GLY A 74 17.80 -0.03 7.68
C GLY A 74 17.90 1.40 8.25
N VAL A 75 19.11 1.96 8.23
CA VAL A 75 19.41 3.32 8.71
C VAL A 75 18.52 4.37 8.04
N ASN A 76 18.38 4.29 6.71
CA ASN A 76 17.58 5.25 5.94
C ASN A 76 16.08 5.21 6.30
N ASP A 77 15.54 4.01 6.54
CA ASP A 77 14.14 3.85 6.94
C ASP A 77 13.92 4.31 8.39
N ALA A 78 14.91 4.11 9.27
CA ALA A 78 14.88 4.59 10.65
C ALA A 78 14.88 6.12 10.73
N ASP A 79 15.60 6.81 9.83
CA ASP A 79 15.54 8.27 9.72
C ASP A 79 14.11 8.75 9.43
N CYS A 80 13.34 7.99 8.64
CA CYS A 80 11.95 8.31 8.30
C CYS A 80 10.99 7.98 9.44
N LEU A 81 11.19 6.85 10.14
CA LEU A 81 10.24 6.33 11.12
C LEU A 81 10.48 6.71 12.58
N HIS A 82 11.72 7.01 13.00
CA HIS A 82 12.01 7.24 14.43
C HIS A 82 11.13 8.34 15.04
N SER A 83 10.89 9.42 14.29
CA SER A 83 10.01 10.52 14.72
C SER A 83 8.58 10.08 15.02
N TYR A 84 8.09 9.02 14.36
CA TYR A 84 6.77 8.45 14.58
C TYR A 84 6.67 7.62 15.86
N PHE A 85 7.79 7.01 16.28
CA PHE A 85 7.88 6.29 17.55
C PHE A 85 8.17 7.21 18.74
N GLU A 86 8.27 8.53 18.50
CA GLU A 86 8.47 9.57 19.50
C GLU A 86 9.76 9.32 20.33
N SER A 87 9.71 9.51 21.65
CA SER A 87 10.87 9.32 22.54
C SER A 87 11.04 7.89 23.05
N GLU A 88 10.11 6.97 22.73
CA GLU A 88 10.03 5.66 23.38
C GLU A 88 10.81 4.56 22.67
N VAL A 89 11.10 4.74 21.37
CA VAL A 89 11.97 3.85 20.60
C VAL A 89 12.92 4.70 19.78
N THR A 90 14.23 4.56 20.03
CA THR A 90 15.24 5.36 19.33
C THR A 90 15.53 4.83 17.93
N HIS A 91 16.19 5.66 17.13
CA HIS A 91 16.73 5.27 15.83
C HIS A 91 17.63 4.04 15.93
N GLU A 92 18.58 4.05 16.89
CA GLU A 92 19.52 2.94 17.08
C GLU A 92 18.82 1.64 17.50
N GLU A 93 17.71 1.75 18.23
CA GLU A 93 16.93 0.59 18.61
C GLU A 93 16.22 -0.01 17.39
N LEU A 94 15.63 0.81 16.52
CA LEU A 94 14.95 0.34 15.30
C LEU A 94 15.89 -0.46 14.37
N ILE A 95 17.15 -0.03 14.24
CA ILE A 95 18.13 -0.72 13.37
C ILE A 95 18.75 -1.96 14.02
N LYS A 96 18.64 -2.11 15.35
CA LYS A 96 19.22 -3.21 16.14
C LYS A 96 18.19 -4.19 16.70
N LEU A 97 16.91 -4.06 16.35
CA LEU A 97 15.88 -5.00 16.79
C LEU A 97 16.28 -6.44 16.40
N ASP A 98 16.23 -7.35 17.38
CA ASP A 98 16.46 -8.76 17.11
C ASP A 98 15.35 -9.35 16.23
N ARG A 99 15.64 -10.52 15.64
CA ARG A 99 14.62 -11.31 14.96
C ARG A 99 13.41 -11.54 15.87
N PHE A 100 12.22 -11.44 15.28
CA PHE A 100 10.94 -11.60 15.97
C PHE A 100 10.65 -10.51 17.01
N ARG A 101 11.40 -9.41 17.04
CA ARG A 101 11.07 -8.22 17.82
C ARG A 101 10.62 -7.09 16.92
N ALA A 102 9.66 -6.31 17.41
CA ALA A 102 9.12 -5.18 16.68
C ALA A 102 8.86 -3.99 17.60
N ALA A 103 9.05 -2.78 17.07
CA ALA A 103 8.54 -1.54 17.64
C ALA A 103 7.09 -1.33 17.17
N VAL A 104 6.22 -0.93 18.09
CA VAL A 104 4.79 -0.75 17.84
C VAL A 104 4.36 0.62 18.32
N LYS A 105 3.64 1.34 17.47
CA LYS A 105 2.92 2.57 17.81
C LYS A 105 1.50 2.40 17.34
N MET A 106 0.53 2.62 18.22
CA MET A 106 -0.87 2.35 17.92
C MET A 106 -1.83 3.29 18.64
N ARG A 107 -3.09 3.23 18.21
CA ARG A 107 -4.21 3.95 18.80
C ARG A 107 -5.19 2.96 19.40
N VAL A 108 -5.61 3.22 20.63
CA VAL A 108 -6.65 2.46 21.33
C VAL A 108 -7.76 3.44 21.72
N ASN A 109 -9.01 3.11 21.37
CA ASN A 109 -10.17 3.97 21.63
C ASN A 109 -9.99 5.43 21.17
N GLY A 110 -9.33 5.62 20.02
CA GLY A 110 -9.08 6.95 19.44
C GLY A 110 -7.88 7.70 20.04
N GLN A 111 -7.26 7.18 21.09
CA GLN A 111 -6.11 7.79 21.76
C GLN A 111 -4.79 7.15 21.33
N ASN A 112 -3.78 7.97 21.07
CA ASN A 112 -2.42 7.49 20.81
C ASN A 112 -1.87 6.84 22.08
N GLN A 113 -1.25 5.67 21.91
CA GLN A 113 -0.52 5.00 22.98
C GLN A 113 0.98 5.37 22.87
N PRO A 114 1.73 5.37 23.98
CA PRO A 114 3.20 5.37 23.92
C PRO A 114 3.69 4.22 23.03
N ALA A 115 4.78 4.43 22.29
CA ALA A 115 5.35 3.31 21.54
C ALA A 115 5.93 2.27 22.52
N PHE A 116 5.94 1.02 22.10
CA PHE A 116 6.49 -0.08 22.88
C PHE A 116 7.14 -1.11 21.97
N LYS A 117 8.06 -1.90 22.53
CA LYS A 117 8.64 -3.05 21.85
C LYS A 117 7.86 -4.31 22.21
N MET A 118 7.63 -5.17 21.24
CA MET A 118 7.02 -6.47 21.43
C MET A 118 7.90 -7.57 20.87
N GLN A 119 7.70 -8.79 21.37
CA GLN A 119 8.23 -10.01 20.78
C GLN A 119 7.06 -10.78 20.16
N THR A 120 7.22 -11.20 18.90
CA THR A 120 6.19 -11.95 18.19
C THR A 120 6.12 -13.38 18.72
N LEU A 121 4.95 -13.98 18.54
CA LEU A 121 4.79 -15.42 18.72
C LEU A 121 5.65 -16.16 17.69
N PRO A 122 6.09 -17.40 17.99
CA PRO A 122 6.73 -18.25 16.99
C PRO A 122 5.80 -18.44 15.79
N PRO A 123 6.35 -18.75 14.59
CA PRO A 123 5.55 -19.10 13.43
C PRO A 123 4.53 -20.18 13.80
N VAL A 124 3.29 -19.99 13.37
CA VAL A 124 2.25 -20.98 13.58
C VAL A 124 2.65 -22.27 12.87
N GLU A 125 2.61 -23.40 13.56
CA GLU A 125 2.82 -24.68 12.91
C GLU A 125 1.78 -24.87 11.80
N ILE A 126 2.28 -25.05 10.59
CA ILE A 126 1.47 -25.23 9.41
C ILE A 126 0.94 -26.67 9.47
N ALA A 127 -0.29 -26.84 9.97
CA ALA A 127 -0.98 -28.12 9.97
C ALA A 127 -1.07 -28.68 8.54
N SER A 128 -1.11 -30.00 8.41
CA SER A 128 -1.35 -30.66 7.13
C SER A 128 -2.66 -30.19 6.48
N GLY A 129 -2.70 -30.14 5.14
CA GLY A 129 -3.89 -29.71 4.38
C GLY A 129 -4.01 -28.20 4.13
N VAL A 130 -2.90 -27.45 4.15
CA VAL A 130 -2.92 -25.99 3.86
C VAL A 130 -3.38 -25.66 2.46
N ASP A 131 -2.97 -26.44 1.47
CA ASP A 131 -3.40 -26.22 0.09
C ASP A 131 -4.93 -26.38 -0.04
N GLU A 132 -5.52 -27.36 0.65
CA GLU A 132 -6.97 -27.55 0.69
C GLU A 132 -7.68 -26.43 1.44
N ARG A 133 -7.11 -25.97 2.56
CA ARG A 133 -7.64 -24.85 3.35
C ARG A 133 -7.58 -23.55 2.55
N GLU A 134 -6.46 -23.28 1.89
CA GLU A 134 -6.28 -22.13 1.01
C GLU A 134 -7.28 -22.17 -0.15
N ALA A 135 -7.39 -23.30 -0.85
CA ALA A 135 -8.35 -23.48 -1.93
C ALA A 135 -9.78 -23.21 -1.46
N ARG A 136 -10.16 -23.72 -0.29
CA ARG A 136 -11.47 -23.49 0.33
C ARG A 136 -11.70 -22.01 0.69
N ILE A 137 -10.72 -21.34 1.28
CA ILE A 137 -10.80 -19.90 1.60
C ILE A 137 -10.95 -19.08 0.32
N ARG A 138 -10.14 -19.37 -0.71
CA ARG A 138 -10.21 -18.69 -2.01
C ARG A 138 -11.57 -18.90 -2.68
N ALA A 139 -12.09 -20.13 -2.69
CA ALA A 139 -13.39 -20.45 -3.26
C ALA A 139 -14.52 -19.72 -2.53
N ARG A 140 -14.51 -19.76 -1.19
CA ARG A 140 -15.51 -19.07 -0.36
C ARG A 140 -15.44 -17.55 -0.50
N SER A 141 -14.23 -16.99 -0.60
CA SER A 141 -14.03 -15.57 -0.86
C SER A 141 -14.61 -15.17 -2.22
N ARG A 142 -14.41 -16.01 -3.25
CA ARG A 142 -15.00 -15.79 -4.58
C ARG A 142 -16.52 -15.79 -4.56
N GLU A 143 -17.10 -16.80 -3.90
CA GLU A 143 -18.55 -16.94 -3.74
C GLU A 143 -19.20 -15.74 -3.04
N LEU A 144 -18.56 -15.23 -1.97
CA LEU A 144 -19.15 -14.18 -1.12
C LEU A 144 -18.85 -12.76 -1.61
N TYR A 145 -17.65 -12.52 -2.13
CA TYR A 145 -17.15 -11.16 -2.38
C TYR A 145 -16.87 -10.86 -3.85
N THR A 146 -16.96 -11.86 -4.72
CA THR A 146 -16.70 -11.68 -6.17
C THR A 146 -17.97 -11.99 -6.98
N PRO A 147 -19.07 -11.23 -6.77
CA PRO A 147 -20.36 -11.51 -7.38
C PRO A 147 -20.39 -11.26 -8.90
N LYS A 148 -19.29 -10.76 -9.47
CA LYS A 148 -19.14 -10.43 -10.88
C LYS A 148 -17.90 -11.12 -11.43
N SER A 149 -18.01 -11.71 -12.62
CA SER A 149 -16.87 -12.23 -13.36
C SER A 149 -15.88 -11.11 -13.68
N ARG A 150 -14.64 -11.47 -14.01
CA ARG A 150 -13.65 -10.50 -14.45
C ARG A 150 -14.17 -9.67 -15.63
N GLU A 151 -14.82 -10.32 -16.59
CA GLU A 151 -15.40 -9.68 -17.78
C GLU A 151 -16.48 -8.67 -17.37
N GLU A 152 -17.39 -9.05 -16.47
CA GLU A 152 -18.45 -8.17 -15.96
C GLU A 152 -17.88 -6.98 -15.18
N VAL A 153 -16.85 -7.19 -14.36
CA VAL A 153 -16.15 -6.12 -13.63
C VAL A 153 -15.45 -5.19 -14.63
N MET A 154 -14.76 -5.74 -15.64
CA MET A 154 -14.06 -4.95 -16.65
C MET A 154 -15.02 -4.16 -17.53
N GLU A 155 -16.17 -4.74 -17.88
CA GLU A 155 -17.22 -4.03 -18.63
C GLU A 155 -17.86 -2.94 -17.78
N TRP A 156 -18.14 -3.23 -16.50
CA TRP A 156 -18.60 -2.23 -15.53
C TRP A 156 -17.61 -1.08 -15.39
N LEU A 157 -16.31 -1.38 -15.22
CA LEU A 157 -15.24 -0.38 -15.14
C LEU A 157 -15.15 0.46 -16.42
N LYS A 158 -15.25 -0.15 -17.61
CA LYS A 158 -15.25 0.57 -18.90
C LYS A 158 -16.46 1.52 -19.02
N LYS A 159 -17.65 1.08 -18.59
CA LYS A 159 -18.87 1.91 -18.59
C LYS A 159 -18.80 3.04 -17.57
N ARG A 160 -18.24 2.76 -16.39
CA ARG A 160 -18.17 3.70 -15.24
C ARG A 160 -17.04 4.72 -15.39
N TYR A 161 -15.89 4.28 -15.88
CA TYR A 161 -14.68 5.07 -16.10
C TYR A 161 -14.25 4.91 -17.56
N PRO A 162 -14.96 5.54 -18.52
CA PRO A 162 -14.49 5.59 -19.88
C PRO A 162 -13.10 6.24 -19.86
N ARG A 163 -12.05 5.48 -20.16
CA ARG A 163 -10.73 6.07 -20.37
C ARG A 163 -10.90 7.11 -21.47
N LYS A 164 -10.69 8.39 -21.16
CA LYS A 164 -10.38 9.35 -22.22
C LYS A 164 -9.19 8.76 -22.96
N SER A 165 -9.29 8.68 -24.29
CA SER A 165 -8.12 8.34 -25.10
C SER A 165 -6.98 9.22 -24.63
N PHE A 166 -5.89 8.60 -24.22
CA PHE A 166 -4.65 9.35 -24.10
C PHE A 166 -4.26 9.63 -25.55
N ASP A 167 -4.61 10.83 -26.04
CA ASP A 167 -4.07 11.31 -27.29
C ASP A 167 -2.58 11.49 -27.01
N ALA A 168 -1.78 10.50 -27.40
CA ALA A 168 -0.34 10.64 -27.42
C ALA A 168 -0.02 11.95 -28.16
N PRO A 169 0.88 12.80 -27.63
CA PRO A 169 1.26 14.01 -28.34
C PRO A 169 1.68 13.60 -29.76
N LYS A 170 1.00 14.14 -30.77
CA LYS A 170 1.42 13.92 -32.16
C LYS A 170 2.90 14.31 -32.24
N PRO A 171 3.78 13.47 -32.82
CA PRO A 171 5.16 13.86 -33.02
C PRO A 171 5.15 15.19 -33.77
N SER A 172 5.70 16.24 -33.15
CA SER A 172 5.77 17.58 -33.73
C SER A 172 6.68 17.53 -34.95
N GLY A 173 6.07 17.32 -36.12
CA GLY A 173 6.73 17.52 -37.40
C GLY A 173 6.89 19.00 -37.66
N GLU A 174 8.02 19.57 -37.22
CA GLU A 174 8.61 20.76 -37.83
C GLU A 174 10.11 20.52 -38.02
N THR A 175 10.46 19.78 -39.07
CA THR A 175 11.79 19.89 -39.67
C THR A 175 11.84 21.27 -40.33
N LYS A 176 12.37 22.27 -39.61
CA LYS A 176 12.78 23.53 -40.23
C LYS A 176 13.85 23.21 -41.27
N LYS A 177 13.49 23.31 -42.55
CA LYS A 177 14.45 23.50 -43.64
C LYS A 177 15.19 24.81 -43.39
N GLY A 178 16.48 24.73 -43.14
CA GLY A 178 17.42 25.85 -43.13
C GLY A 178 18.82 25.28 -43.20
N GLY A 179 19.41 25.27 -44.39
CA GLY A 179 20.69 24.63 -44.66
C GLY A 179 21.89 25.45 -44.21
N SER A 180 22.99 24.74 -43.94
CA SER A 180 24.37 24.99 -44.37
C SER A 180 25.26 24.07 -43.54
N GLY A 181 26.12 23.29 -44.20
CA GLY A 181 26.79 22.13 -43.62
C GLY A 181 27.78 22.42 -42.49
N GLN A 182 28.05 21.36 -41.73
CA GLN A 182 29.38 21.02 -41.24
C GLN A 182 29.37 19.55 -40.77
N ASP A 183 30.21 18.75 -41.43
CA ASP A 183 30.57 17.40 -41.05
C ASP A 183 31.18 17.38 -39.64
N TRP A 184 30.74 16.46 -38.79
CA TRP A 184 31.57 15.96 -37.70
C TRP A 184 31.53 14.43 -37.64
N VAL A 185 32.70 13.89 -37.99
CA VAL A 185 33.10 12.49 -38.02
C VAL A 185 32.92 11.84 -36.65
N VAL A 186 32.27 10.67 -36.63
CA VAL A 186 32.27 9.75 -35.48
C VAL A 186 33.62 9.02 -35.48
N LYS A 187 34.43 9.22 -34.43
CA LYS A 187 35.60 8.36 -34.17
C LYS A 187 35.16 7.09 -33.41
N PRO A 188 35.85 5.97 -33.65
CA PRO A 188 35.45 4.63 -33.21
C PRO A 188 35.43 4.46 -31.69
#